data_AF-A0A168CQY0-F1
#
_entry.id   AF-A0A168CQY0-F1
#
_cell.length_a   1.000
_cell.length_b   1.000
_cell.length_c   1.000
_cell.angle_alpha   90.00
_cell.angle_beta   90.00
_cell.angle_gamma   90.00
#
_symmetry.space_group_name_H-M   'P 1'
#
loop_
_entity.id
_entity.type
_entity.pdbx_description
1 polymer ?
#
loop_
_entity_poly.entity_id
_entity_poly.type
_entity_poly.pdbx_seq_one_letter_code
_entity_poly.pdbx_strand_id
1 'polypeptide(L)'
;MKKTIRLIKCGENKQIYSNDLPSVFELLKTGTEKGMIEEFQHTANIRAYRRKDALIGSTILSYDLQKKELIFFDAYQFQIFCKEFGVKITHFI
;
A
#
# COMPACT_ATOMS: atom_id res chain seq x y z
N MET A 1 14.39 -1.66 -10.89
CA MET A 1 14.00 -3.06 -10.57
C MET A 1 12.61 -3.32 -11.12
N LYS A 2 12.40 -4.40 -11.90
CA LYS A 2 11.04 -4.84 -12.27
C LYS A 2 10.51 -5.75 -11.15
N LYS A 3 9.89 -5.17 -10.12
CA LYS A 3 9.14 -5.92 -9.10
C LYS A 3 7.70 -6.12 -9.59
N THR A 4 7.11 -7.27 -9.27
CA THR A 4 5.71 -7.60 -9.56
C THR A 4 4.98 -7.84 -8.25
N ILE A 5 3.86 -7.15 -8.01
CA ILE A 5 3.00 -7.35 -6.85
C ILE A 5 1.69 -7.98 -7.30
N ARG A 6 1.24 -9.00 -6.56
CA ARG A 6 0.00 -9.73 -6.84
C ARG A 6 -1.09 -9.26 -5.90
N LEU A 7 -2.28 -9.05 -6.47
CA LEU A 7 -3.48 -8.71 -5.71
C LEU A 7 -4.51 -9.85 -5.80
N ILE A 8 -5.20 -10.10 -4.69
CA ILE A 8 -6.33 -11.03 -4.56
C ILE A 8 -7.62 -10.25 -4.77
N LYS A 9 -8.58 -10.82 -5.51
CA LYS A 9 -9.95 -10.28 -5.59
C LYS A 9 -10.84 -10.95 -4.53
N CYS A 10 -11.01 -10.32 -3.37
CA CYS A 10 -11.97 -10.77 -2.35
C CYS A 10 -13.21 -9.86 -2.34
N GLY A 11 -14.26 -10.25 -3.08
CA GLY A 11 -15.46 -9.41 -3.20
C GLY A 11 -15.17 -8.07 -3.90
N GLU A 12 -15.65 -6.95 -3.33
CA GLU A 12 -15.40 -5.59 -3.86
C GLU A 12 -14.06 -4.99 -3.42
N ASN A 13 -13.42 -5.57 -2.40
CA ASN A 13 -12.17 -5.06 -1.83
C ASN A 13 -10.98 -5.90 -2.32
N LYS A 14 -10.16 -5.32 -3.18
CA LYS A 14 -8.89 -5.92 -3.60
C LYS A 14 -7.95 -6.00 -2.39
N GLN A 15 -7.32 -7.15 -2.16
CA GLN A 15 -6.33 -7.35 -1.10
C GLN A 15 -4.96 -7.67 -1.68
N ILE A 16 -3.91 -7.57 -0.85
CA ILE A 16 -2.54 -7.97 -1.22
C ILE A 16 -2.33 -9.42 -0.78
N TYR A 17 -1.67 -10.25 -1.60
CA TYR A 17 -1.20 -11.56 -1.12
C TYR A 17 -0.20 -11.38 0.02
N SER A 18 -0.30 -12.17 1.09
CA SER A 18 0.57 -12.05 2.27
C SER A 18 2.07 -12.07 1.93
N ASN A 19 2.47 -12.86 0.92
CA ASN A 19 3.86 -12.95 0.46
C ASN A 19 4.38 -11.67 -0.22
N ASP A 20 3.48 -10.81 -0.73
CA ASP A 20 3.84 -9.57 -1.40
C ASP A 20 3.77 -8.36 -0.45
N LEU A 21 3.19 -8.52 0.75
CA LEU A 21 3.06 -7.48 1.77
C LEU A 21 4.42 -6.87 2.19
N PRO A 22 5.51 -7.63 2.39
CA PRO A 22 6.83 -7.04 2.66
C PRO A 22 7.31 -6.11 1.54
N SER A 23 7.07 -6.49 0.28
CA SER A 23 7.44 -5.66 -0.88
C SER A 23 6.60 -4.40 -0.98
N VAL A 24 5.31 -4.47 -0.60
CA VAL A 24 4.44 -3.30 -0.49
C VAL A 24 4.99 -2.32 0.55
N PHE A 25 5.32 -2.79 1.76
CA PHE A 25 5.89 -1.93 2.80
C PHE A 25 7.22 -1.31 2.40
N GLU A 26 8.11 -2.08 1.74
CA GLU A 26 9.37 -1.55 1.23
C GLU A 26 9.14 -0.42 0.23
N LEU A 27 8.21 -0.59 -0.71
CA LEU A 27 7.87 0.46 -1.68
C LEU A 27 7.28 1.69 -1.01
N LEU A 28 6.32 1.52 -0.09
CA LEU A 28 5.72 2.63 0.64
C LEU A 28 6.78 3.40 1.44
N LYS A 29 7.72 2.70 2.08
CA LYS A 29 8.86 3.32 2.78
C LYS A 29 9.76 4.10 1.83
N THR A 30 10.11 3.55 0.66
CA THR A 30 10.84 4.30 -0.37
C THR A 30 10.06 5.53 -0.84
N GLY A 31 8.73 5.42 -0.95
CA GLY A 31 7.84 6.54 -1.23
C GLY A 31 7.91 7.64 -0.16
N THR A 32 8.01 7.25 1.11
CA THR A 32 8.19 8.17 2.24
C THR A 32 9.55 8.87 2.18
N GLU A 33 10.62 8.12 1.93
CA GLU A 33 11.98 8.65 1.77
C GLU A 33 12.09 9.65 0.62
N LYS A 34 11.33 9.43 -0.47
CA LYS A 34 11.24 10.35 -1.61
C LYS A 34 10.25 11.50 -1.43
N GLY A 35 9.58 11.59 -0.27
CA GLY A 35 8.62 12.65 0.01
C GLY A 35 7.32 12.57 -0.79
N MET A 36 6.99 11.41 -1.36
CA MET A 36 5.75 11.20 -2.13
C MET A 36 4.63 10.61 -1.26
N ILE A 37 5.02 9.79 -0.28
CA ILE A 37 4.14 9.15 0.69
C ILE A 37 4.36 9.76 2.06
N GLU A 38 3.31 9.81 2.85
CA GLU A 38 3.35 10.11 4.27
C GLU A 38 2.98 8.85 5.04
N GLU A 39 3.84 8.48 6.00
CA GLU A 39 3.50 7.51 7.03
C GLU A 39 2.91 8.27 8.21
N PHE A 40 1.76 7.84 8.70
CA PHE A 40 1.11 8.43 9.86
C PHE A 40 0.46 7.35 10.71
N GLN A 41 0.26 7.67 11.98
CA GLN A 41 -0.23 6.72 12.97
C GLN A 41 -1.65 7.12 13.39
N HIS A 42 -2.64 6.29 13.08
CA HIS A 42 -4.03 6.53 13.49
C HIS A 42 -4.24 6.28 14.99
N THR A 43 -3.62 5.22 15.51
CA THR A 43 -3.62 4.84 16.94
C THR A 43 -2.28 4.21 17.28
N ALA A 44 -2.01 3.95 18.57
CA ALA A 44 -0.77 3.30 19.02
C ALA A 44 -0.42 2.00 18.26
N ASN A 45 -1.42 1.29 17.74
CA ASN A 45 -1.22 0.01 17.03
C ASN A 45 -1.48 0.09 15.53
N ILE A 46 -2.04 1.18 15.00
CA ILE A 46 -2.42 1.28 13.58
C ILE A 46 -1.48 2.24 12.85
N ARG A 47 -0.70 1.67 11.93
CA ARG A 47 0.15 2.42 10.99
C ARG A 47 -0.54 2.55 9.64
N ALA A 48 -0.53 3.75 9.07
CA ALA A 48 -1.11 4.01 7.77
C ALA A 48 -0.17 4.80 6.86
N TYR A 49 -0.38 4.63 5.56
CA TYR A 49 0.38 5.27 4.48
C TYR A 49 -0.58 5.97 3.54
N ARG A 50 -0.31 7.22 3.17
CA ARG A 50 -1.10 7.99 2.20
C ARG A 50 -0.22 8.79 1.25
N ARG A 51 -0.77 9.20 0.11
CA ARG A 51 -0.07 10.13 -0.79
C ARG A 51 -0.06 11.55 -0.20
N LYS A 52 1.04 12.28 -0.39
CA LYS A 52 1.15 13.68 0.05
C LYS A 52 0.49 14.68 -0.90
N ASP A 53 0.40 14.34 -2.18
CA ASP A 53 -0.08 15.23 -3.24
C ASP A 53 -1.56 15.03 -3.59
N ALA A 54 -2.24 14.09 -2.94
CA ALA A 54 -3.66 13.87 -3.14
C ALA A 54 -4.48 14.97 -2.44
N LEU A 55 -5.36 15.65 -3.19
CA LEU A 55 -6.28 16.71 -2.72
C LEU A 55 -7.05 16.34 -1.45
N ILE A 56 -7.29 15.05 -1.24
CA ILE A 56 -7.78 14.44 -0.01
C ILE A 56 -6.78 13.34 0.32
N GLY A 57 -6.35 13.24 1.58
CA GLY A 57 -5.33 12.28 2.03
C GLY A 57 -5.75 10.82 1.80
N SER A 58 -5.59 10.34 0.57
CA SER A 58 -5.97 9.01 0.12
C SER A 58 -5.05 8.00 0.79
N THR A 59 -5.58 7.35 1.83
CA THR A 59 -4.89 6.26 2.49
C THR A 59 -4.72 5.13 1.47
N ILE A 60 -3.48 4.69 1.28
CA ILE A 60 -3.15 3.56 0.43
C ILE A 60 -3.26 2.27 1.21
N LEU A 61 -2.75 2.27 2.44
CA LEU A 61 -2.66 1.07 3.27
C LEU A 61 -2.77 1.45 4.76
N SER A 62 -3.50 0.63 5.52
CA SER A 62 -3.50 0.66 6.99
C SER A 62 -3.28 -0.73 7.54
N TYR A 63 -2.46 -0.84 8.58
CA TYR A 63 -2.01 -2.11 9.13
C TYR A 63 -2.01 -2.08 10.66
N ASP A 64 -2.56 -3.13 11.27
CA ASP A 64 -2.52 -3.38 12.70
C ASP A 64 -1.19 -4.05 13.07
N LEU A 65 -0.33 -3.33 13.79
CA LEU A 65 0.97 -3.81 14.24
C LEU A 65 0.86 -4.91 15.30
N GLN A 66 -0.18 -4.88 16.14
CA GLN A 66 -0.38 -5.83 17.22
C GLN A 66 -0.91 -7.15 16.69
N LYS A 67 -1.94 -7.11 15.84
CA LYS A 67 -2.56 -8.29 15.24
C LYS A 67 -1.79 -8.82 14.03
N LYS A 68 -0.89 -8.01 13.48
CA LYS A 68 -0.17 -8.27 12.23
C LYS A 68 -1.12 -8.48 11.05
N GLU A 69 -2.11 -7.60 10.94
CA GLU A 69 -3.20 -7.72 9.98
C GLU A 69 -3.36 -6.45 9.12
N LEU A 70 -3.68 -6.66 7.85
CA LEU A 70 -4.05 -5.58 6.93
C LEU A 70 -5.48 -5.12 7.25
N ILE A 71 -5.63 -3.87 7.67
CA ILE A 71 -6.94 -3.28 7.98
C ILE A 71 -7.60 -2.76 6.71
N PHE A 72 -6.82 -2.07 5.87
CA PHE A 72 -7.31 -1.43 4.67
C PHE A 72 -6.24 -1.41 3.58
N PHE A 73 -6.67 -1.55 2.33
CA PHE A 73 -5.82 -1.40 1.17
C PHE A 73 -6.58 -0.83 -0.02
N ASP A 74 -6.17 0.35 -0.47
CA ASP A 74 -6.65 0.95 -1.71
C ASP A 74 -5.72 0.53 -2.86
N ALA A 75 -6.11 -0.53 -3.53
CA ALA A 75 -5.39 -1.06 -4.68
C ALA A 75 -5.28 -0.07 -5.85
N TYR A 76 -6.22 0.86 -6.00
CA TYR A 76 -6.20 1.84 -7.09
C TYR A 76 -5.15 2.90 -6.82
N GLN A 77 -5.15 3.49 -5.62
CA GLN A 77 -4.14 4.45 -5.21
C GLN A 77 -2.74 3.83 -5.17
N PHE A 78 -2.64 2.58 -4.70
CA PHE A 78 -1.37 1.84 -4.76
C PHE A 78 -0.89 1.62 -6.20
N GLN A 79 -1.80 1.34 -7.15
CA GLN A 79 -1.44 1.19 -8.56
C GLN A 79 -0.93 2.48 -9.19
N ILE A 80 -1.54 3.62 -8.87
CA ILE A 80 -1.05 4.94 -9.31
C ILE A 80 0.37 5.15 -8.79
N PHE A 81 0.58 4.95 -7.49
CA PHE A 81 1.90 5.05 -6.86
C PHE A 81 2.93 4.11 -7.52
N CYS A 82 2.60 2.83 -7.74
CA CYS A 82 3.52 1.89 -8.37
C CYS A 82 3.92 2.28 -9.80
N LYS A 83 3.02 2.89 -10.58
CA LYS A 83 3.34 3.37 -11.95
C LYS A 83 4.43 4.42 -11.93
N GLU A 84 4.41 5.34 -10.97
CA GLU A 84 5.44 6.37 -10.80
C GLU A 84 6.82 5.79 -10.46
N PHE A 85 6.86 4.57 -9.91
CA PHE A 85 8.09 3.82 -9.60
C PHE A 85 8.49 2.77 -10.64
N GLY A 86 7.73 2.64 -11.75
CA GLY A 86 7.98 1.61 -12.77
C GLY A 86 7.75 0.17 -12.28
N VAL A 87 6.94 -0.01 -11.22
CA VAL A 87 6.58 -1.32 -10.65
C VAL A 87 5.31 -1.83 -11.34
N LYS A 88 5.30 -3.14 -11.70
CA LYS A 88 4.12 -3.77 -12.30
C LYS A 88 3.23 -4.37 -11.23
N ILE A 89 1.91 -4.21 -11.38
CA ILE A 89 0.90 -4.87 -10.56
C ILE A 89 0.13 -5.84 -11.45
N THR A 90 -0.04 -7.08 -10.97
CA THR A 90 -0.84 -8.12 -11.59
C THR A 90 -1.97 -8.55 -10.65
N HIS A 91 -3.16 -8.79 -11.18
CA HIS A 91 -4.30 -9.27 -10.41
C HIS A 91 -4.49 -10.76 -10.68
N PHE A 92 -4.62 -11.59 -9.64
CA PHE A 92 -5.02 -12.99 -9.76
C PHE A 92 -6.46 -13.10 -9.24
N ILE A 93 -7.30 -13.81 -10.01
CA ILE A 93 -8.77 -13.85 -9.88
C ILE A 93 -9.17 -14.51 -8.57
#